data_AF-A0A7Y5T362-F1
#
_entry.id   AF-A0A7Y5T362-F1
#
_cell.length_a   1.000
_cell.length_b   1.000
_cell.length_c   1.000
_cell.angle_alpha   90.00
_cell.angle_beta   90.00
_cell.angle_gamma   90.00
#
_symmetry.space_group_name_H-M   'P 1'
#
loop_
_entity.id
_entity.type
_entity.pdbx_description
1 polymer ?
#
loop_
_entity_poly.entity_id
_entity_poly.type
_entity_poly.pdbx_seq_one_letter_code
_entity_poly.pdbx_strand_id
1 'polypeptide(L)'
;MQLFNCSRCGPWQIDRSGINDFYILRYSKKQISRIIYGIWNQRVKLNDIDEIPDVSPEFRKNELNNFTISIDERINTLFGYICLKSTEPGRIISEDIQRLCDVTHSDIEESVYWFLNYLQESGYISPHNINNTIIPNRIELGLTYSGYKYYFEIQSGKSKSNYGFMAMKYHDPELDRIFYDFFKPGCAKLGLDLKTLIDEPAAGLIDNRLRVMILQSKFLIADLTHKNPGAYWEAGFAEGSGKPVIYSCRADLFHEAHFDTNHHHTILWNPSQPEEAERKLIDTLRITFSIFE
;
A
#
# COMPACT_ATOMS: atom_id res chain seq x y z
N MET A 1 -6.30 -11.21 -29.09
CA MET A 1 -6.53 -10.20 -28.04
C MET A 1 -6.11 -8.84 -28.58
N GLN A 2 -6.67 -7.75 -28.06
CA GLN A 2 -6.25 -6.38 -28.38
C GLN A 2 -5.60 -5.75 -27.15
N LEU A 3 -4.45 -5.13 -27.37
CA LEU A 3 -3.71 -4.41 -26.35
C LEU A 3 -4.25 -2.99 -26.19
N PHE A 4 -4.41 -2.57 -24.94
CA PHE A 4 -4.79 -1.22 -24.53
C PHE A 4 -3.76 -0.68 -23.56
N ASN A 5 -3.45 0.60 -23.66
CA ASN A 5 -2.50 1.26 -22.77
C ASN A 5 -3.24 2.34 -21.97
N CYS A 6 -3.49 2.08 -20.68
CA CYS A 6 -4.22 2.99 -19.81
C CYS A 6 -3.24 3.86 -19.02
N SER A 7 -3.49 5.17 -18.96
CA SER A 7 -2.68 6.10 -18.17
C SER A 7 -2.71 5.85 -16.65
N ARG A 8 -3.66 5.05 -16.15
CA ARG A 8 -3.85 4.77 -14.73
C ARG A 8 -3.42 3.37 -14.29
N CYS A 9 -3.67 2.33 -15.11
CA CYS A 9 -3.31 0.94 -14.78
C CYS A 9 -2.23 0.34 -15.70
N GLY A 10 -1.72 1.10 -16.69
CA GLY A 10 -0.71 0.64 -17.65
C GLY A 10 -1.28 -0.30 -18.73
N PRO A 11 -0.44 -1.06 -19.44
CA PRO A 11 -0.88 -1.91 -20.54
C PRO A 11 -1.63 -3.17 -20.09
N TRP A 12 -2.72 -3.51 -20.78
CA TRP A 12 -3.52 -4.72 -20.59
C TRP A 12 -4.08 -5.20 -21.92
N GLN A 13 -4.54 -6.43 -21.98
CA GLN A 13 -5.13 -6.99 -23.19
C GLN A 13 -6.54 -7.53 -22.92
N ILE A 14 -7.37 -7.51 -23.96
CA ILE A 14 -8.76 -7.97 -23.87
C ILE A 14 -9.14 -8.75 -25.12
N ASP A 15 -10.06 -9.68 -24.95
CA ASP A 15 -10.57 -10.49 -26.04
C ASP A 15 -11.61 -9.71 -26.89
N ARG A 16 -11.99 -10.27 -28.05
CA ARG A 16 -12.97 -9.65 -28.95
C ARG A 16 -14.34 -9.46 -28.31
N SER A 17 -14.73 -10.33 -27.37
CA SER A 17 -16.00 -10.16 -26.65
C SER A 17 -15.96 -8.94 -25.73
N GLY A 18 -14.86 -8.75 -25.00
CA GLY A 18 -14.70 -7.59 -24.12
C GLY A 18 -14.63 -6.27 -24.89
N ILE A 19 -13.99 -6.22 -26.06
CA ILE A 19 -14.03 -5.03 -26.93
C ILE A 19 -15.48 -4.64 -27.24
N ASN A 20 -16.30 -5.60 -27.66
CA ASN A 20 -17.71 -5.35 -27.92
C ASN A 20 -18.48 -4.93 -26.66
N ASP A 21 -18.21 -5.53 -25.51
CA ASP A 21 -18.88 -5.15 -24.25
C ASP A 21 -18.56 -3.70 -23.83
N PHE A 22 -17.35 -3.22 -24.10
CA PHE A 22 -16.93 -1.83 -23.83
C PHE A 22 -17.44 -0.84 -24.90
N TYR A 23 -17.33 -1.17 -26.20
CA TYR A 23 -17.74 -0.29 -27.30
C TYR A 23 -19.27 -0.17 -27.47
N ILE A 24 -20.02 -1.21 -27.13
CA ILE A 24 -21.49 -1.23 -27.21
C ILE A 24 -22.11 -0.72 -25.90
N LEU A 25 -21.30 -0.18 -24.96
CA LEU A 25 -21.73 0.33 -23.65
C LEU A 25 -22.53 -0.69 -22.83
N ARG A 26 -22.19 -1.98 -22.97
CA ARG A 26 -22.87 -3.06 -22.24
C ARG A 26 -22.54 -3.03 -20.75
N TYR A 27 -21.39 -2.49 -20.40
CA TYR A 27 -21.00 -2.17 -19.03
C TYR A 27 -21.24 -0.70 -18.72
N SER A 28 -21.83 -0.42 -17.55
CA SER A 28 -21.90 0.93 -17.01
C SER A 28 -20.51 1.47 -16.68
N LYS A 29 -20.37 2.80 -16.58
CA LYS A 29 -19.11 3.45 -16.14
C LYS A 29 -18.55 2.85 -14.85
N LYS A 30 -19.43 2.46 -13.93
CA LYS A 30 -19.08 1.83 -12.65
C LYS A 30 -18.50 0.42 -12.84
N GLN A 31 -19.12 -0.38 -13.71
CA GLN A 31 -18.63 -1.72 -14.04
C GLN A 31 -17.27 -1.66 -14.74
N ILE A 32 -17.09 -0.69 -15.64
CA ILE A 32 -15.79 -0.42 -16.28
C ILE A 32 -14.74 -0.02 -15.24
N SER A 33 -15.09 0.87 -14.30
CA SER A 33 -14.19 1.28 -13.20
C SER A 33 -13.75 0.10 -12.33
N ARG A 34 -14.66 -0.83 -12.02
CA ARG A 34 -14.35 -2.07 -11.29
C ARG A 34 -13.37 -2.96 -12.04
N ILE A 35 -13.61 -3.19 -13.33
CA ILE A 35 -12.70 -3.98 -14.17
C ILE A 35 -11.32 -3.33 -14.25
N ILE A 36 -11.23 -2.00 -14.42
CA ILE A 36 -9.97 -1.25 -14.43
C ILE A 36 -9.21 -1.35 -13.10
N TYR A 37 -9.94 -1.28 -11.98
CA TYR A 37 -9.34 -1.47 -10.66
C TYR A 37 -8.85 -2.91 -10.45
N GLY A 38 -9.61 -3.90 -10.90
CA GLY A 38 -9.18 -5.30 -10.93
C GLY A 38 -7.88 -5.49 -11.70
N ILE A 39 -7.74 -4.85 -12.88
CA ILE A 39 -6.51 -4.88 -13.69
C ILE A 39 -5.33 -4.31 -12.90
N TRP A 40 -5.53 -3.17 -12.23
CA TRP A 40 -4.51 -2.56 -11.39
C TRP A 40 -4.12 -3.47 -10.22
N ASN A 41 -5.10 -4.04 -9.51
CA ASN A 41 -4.87 -4.99 -8.42
C ASN A 41 -4.15 -6.26 -8.88
N GLN A 42 -4.49 -6.78 -10.06
CA GLN A 42 -3.83 -7.96 -10.62
C GLN A 42 -2.36 -7.67 -10.91
N ARG A 43 -2.06 -6.50 -11.49
CA ARG A 43 -0.67 -6.04 -11.69
C ARG A 43 0.10 -5.88 -10.39
N VAL A 44 -0.53 -5.27 -9.39
CA VAL A 44 0.08 -5.09 -8.06
C VAL A 44 0.29 -6.45 -7.36
N LYS A 45 -0.62 -7.42 -7.55
CA LYS A 45 -0.51 -8.77 -6.94
C LYS A 45 0.50 -9.68 -7.63
N LEU A 46 0.76 -9.49 -8.92
CA LEU A 46 1.65 -10.36 -9.70
C LEU A 46 3.11 -9.88 -9.69
N ASN A 47 3.40 -8.67 -9.19
CA ASN A 47 4.74 -8.06 -9.17
C ASN A 47 5.47 -8.06 -10.53
N ASP A 48 4.74 -8.26 -11.64
CA ASP A 48 5.28 -8.37 -12.99
C ASP A 48 4.76 -7.20 -13.84
N ILE A 49 5.64 -6.22 -14.07
CA ILE A 49 5.35 -5.00 -14.86
C ILE A 49 5.28 -5.34 -16.36
N ASP A 50 5.92 -6.44 -16.77
CA ASP A 50 5.99 -6.92 -18.16
C ASP A 50 4.83 -7.87 -18.49
N GLU A 51 4.18 -8.47 -17.49
CA GLU A 51 2.94 -9.21 -17.69
C GLU A 51 1.79 -8.24 -18.08
N ILE A 52 1.19 -8.50 -19.24
CA ILE A 52 0.05 -7.76 -19.76
C ILE A 52 -1.21 -8.47 -19.28
N PRO A 53 -1.97 -7.93 -18.30
CA PRO A 53 -3.13 -8.61 -17.73
C PRO A 53 -4.15 -8.93 -18.82
N ASP A 54 -4.60 -10.19 -18.86
CA ASP A 54 -5.70 -10.60 -19.72
C ASP A 54 -7.03 -10.35 -19.04
N VAL A 55 -7.78 -9.40 -19.58
CA VAL A 55 -9.12 -9.03 -19.15
C VAL A 55 -10.10 -10.02 -19.79
N SER A 56 -9.96 -11.30 -19.47
CA SER A 56 -10.77 -12.39 -20.03
C SER A 56 -12.24 -12.29 -19.60
N PRO A 57 -13.17 -13.03 -20.26
CA PRO A 57 -14.55 -13.10 -19.81
C PRO A 57 -14.70 -13.59 -18.36
N GLU A 58 -13.91 -14.58 -17.92
CA GLU A 58 -13.90 -15.01 -16.51
C GLU A 58 -13.42 -13.90 -15.58
N PHE A 59 -12.34 -13.19 -15.95
CA PHE A 59 -11.80 -12.09 -15.17
C PHE A 59 -12.85 -10.98 -14.98
N ARG A 60 -13.47 -10.51 -16.08
CA ARG A 60 -14.52 -9.49 -16.00
C ARG A 60 -15.68 -9.97 -15.13
N LYS A 61 -16.11 -11.23 -15.29
CA LYS A 61 -17.19 -11.79 -14.48
C LYS A 61 -16.82 -11.84 -12.99
N ASN A 62 -15.57 -12.20 -12.66
CA ASN A 62 -15.08 -12.20 -11.29
C ASN A 62 -15.05 -10.78 -10.70
N GLU A 63 -14.46 -9.82 -11.39
CA GLU A 63 -14.39 -8.42 -10.96
C GLU A 63 -15.75 -7.73 -10.90
N LEU A 64 -16.77 -8.25 -11.59
CA LEU A 64 -18.13 -7.74 -11.49
C LEU A 64 -18.90 -8.36 -10.32
N ASN A 65 -18.63 -9.62 -10.00
CA ASN A 65 -19.38 -10.39 -8.99
C ASN A 65 -18.74 -10.37 -7.60
N ASN A 66 -17.42 -10.26 -7.50
CA ASN A 66 -16.65 -10.39 -6.25
C ASN A 66 -15.88 -9.11 -5.90
N PHE A 67 -16.30 -7.96 -6.43
CA PHE A 67 -15.64 -6.68 -6.16
C PHE A 67 -15.85 -6.23 -4.72
N THR A 68 -14.81 -6.34 -3.90
CA THR A 68 -14.77 -5.73 -2.57
C THR A 68 -13.56 -4.81 -2.48
N ILE A 69 -13.81 -3.51 -2.55
CA ILE A 69 -12.86 -2.49 -2.12
C ILE A 69 -13.07 -2.25 -0.62
N SER A 70 -12.00 -2.27 0.16
CA SER A 70 -12.11 -2.10 1.62
C SER A 70 -12.58 -0.67 1.97
N ILE A 71 -13.17 -0.49 3.15
CA ILE A 71 -13.60 0.84 3.62
C ILE A 71 -12.40 1.80 3.66
N ASP A 72 -11.24 1.32 4.13
CA ASP A 72 -10.02 2.12 4.21
C ASP A 72 -9.52 2.55 2.83
N GLU A 73 -9.53 1.66 1.83
CA GLU A 73 -9.14 2.01 0.45
C GLU A 73 -10.03 3.11 -0.13
N ARG A 74 -11.34 3.07 0.16
CA ARG A 74 -12.29 4.10 -0.30
C ARG A 74 -12.01 5.45 0.37
N ILE A 75 -11.77 5.46 1.68
CA ILE A 75 -11.42 6.67 2.45
C ILE A 75 -10.09 7.24 1.96
N ASN A 76 -9.07 6.40 1.77
CA ASN A 76 -7.76 6.82 1.29
C ASN A 76 -7.83 7.37 -0.14
N THR A 77 -8.65 6.75 -1.00
CA THR A 77 -8.88 7.23 -2.36
C THR A 77 -9.57 8.61 -2.36
N LEU A 78 -10.57 8.79 -1.50
CA LEU A 78 -11.24 10.10 -1.32
C LEU A 78 -10.26 11.16 -0.82
N PHE A 79 -9.51 10.84 0.22
CA PHE A 79 -8.55 11.76 0.80
C PHE A 79 -7.44 12.15 -0.18
N GLY A 80 -6.87 11.17 -0.89
CA GLY A 80 -5.88 11.42 -1.94
C GLY A 80 -6.44 12.26 -3.10
N TYR A 81 -7.70 12.04 -3.48
CA TYR A 81 -8.39 12.88 -4.47
C TYR A 81 -8.50 14.34 -4.02
N ILE A 82 -8.90 14.59 -2.77
CA ILE A 82 -9.00 15.94 -2.20
C ILE A 82 -7.63 16.62 -2.19
N CYS A 83 -6.58 15.88 -1.85
CA CYS A 83 -5.21 16.39 -1.82
C CYS A 83 -4.68 16.77 -3.20
N LEU A 84 -4.88 15.91 -4.21
CA LEU A 84 -4.48 16.20 -5.59
C LEU A 84 -5.17 17.45 -6.15
N LYS A 85 -6.41 17.72 -5.74
CA LYS A 85 -7.19 18.87 -6.18
C LYS A 85 -6.86 20.15 -5.40
N SER A 86 -6.43 20.01 -4.14
CA SER A 86 -6.03 21.10 -3.28
C SER A 86 -4.57 21.47 -3.54
N THR A 87 -4.33 22.21 -4.63
CA THR A 87 -2.97 22.54 -5.10
C THR A 87 -2.18 23.48 -4.19
N GLU A 88 -2.84 24.19 -3.27
CA GLU A 88 -2.23 25.20 -2.39
C GLU A 88 -2.86 25.15 -0.99
N PRO A 89 -2.08 25.29 0.10
CA PRO A 89 -2.60 25.35 1.46
C PRO A 89 -3.72 26.40 1.63
N GLY A 90 -4.81 26.02 2.29
CA GLY A 90 -5.97 26.87 2.49
C GLY A 90 -6.94 26.96 1.30
N ARG A 91 -6.61 26.36 0.15
CA ARG A 91 -7.55 26.26 -0.97
C ARG A 91 -8.74 25.37 -0.61
N ILE A 92 -9.94 25.86 -0.86
CA ILE A 92 -11.18 25.08 -0.80
C ILE A 92 -11.51 24.65 -2.22
N ILE A 93 -11.77 23.35 -2.40
CA ILE A 93 -12.28 22.78 -3.64
C ILE A 93 -13.79 22.61 -3.52
N SER A 94 -14.52 22.88 -4.59
CA SER A 94 -15.94 22.55 -4.68
C SER A 94 -16.07 21.36 -5.62
N GLU A 95 -16.69 20.28 -5.18
CA GLU A 95 -16.85 19.05 -5.97
C GLU A 95 -18.28 18.53 -5.94
N ASP A 96 -18.68 17.87 -7.02
CA ASP A 96 -20.00 17.26 -7.14
C ASP A 96 -20.07 15.94 -6.35
N ILE A 97 -21.14 15.71 -5.59
CA ILE A 97 -21.27 14.52 -4.74
C ILE A 97 -21.27 13.21 -5.55
N GLN A 98 -21.85 13.20 -6.75
CA GLN A 98 -21.83 12.02 -7.61
C GLN A 98 -20.43 11.73 -8.13
N ARG A 99 -19.65 12.78 -8.38
CA ARG A 99 -18.23 12.61 -8.69
C ARG A 99 -17.46 11.97 -7.53
N LEU A 100 -17.77 12.32 -6.29
CA LEU A 100 -17.16 11.70 -5.11
C LEU A 100 -17.62 10.24 -4.95
N CYS A 101 -18.89 9.92 -5.21
CA CYS A 101 -19.38 8.55 -5.24
C CYS A 101 -18.61 7.69 -6.25
N ASP A 102 -18.32 8.22 -7.44
CA ASP A 102 -17.49 7.54 -8.44
C ASP A 102 -16.06 7.30 -7.95
N VAL A 103 -15.47 8.28 -7.25
CA VAL A 103 -14.10 8.20 -6.71
C VAL A 103 -14.00 7.14 -5.61
N THR A 104 -15.01 7.04 -4.75
CA THR A 104 -15.04 6.12 -3.61
C THR A 104 -15.73 4.79 -3.91
N HIS A 105 -16.16 4.58 -5.16
CA HIS A 105 -16.99 3.44 -5.55
C HIS A 105 -18.23 3.25 -4.66
N SER A 106 -18.85 4.36 -4.25
CA SER A 106 -20.05 4.34 -3.42
C SER A 106 -21.31 4.14 -4.24
N ASP A 107 -22.25 3.37 -3.70
CA ASP A 107 -23.55 3.12 -4.29
C ASP A 107 -24.57 4.18 -3.89
N ILE A 108 -24.35 4.82 -2.74
CA ILE A 108 -25.22 5.82 -2.13
C ILE A 108 -24.39 7.00 -1.60
N GLU A 109 -24.97 8.20 -1.60
CA GLU A 109 -24.28 9.43 -1.19
C GLU A 109 -23.94 9.41 0.31
N GLU A 110 -24.77 8.77 1.13
CA GLU A 110 -24.59 8.56 2.56
C GLU A 110 -23.25 7.91 2.90
N SER A 111 -22.74 7.03 2.02
CA SER A 111 -21.40 6.45 2.20
C SER A 111 -20.31 7.51 2.09
N VAL A 112 -20.43 8.44 1.13
CA VAL A 112 -19.46 9.52 0.95
C VAL A 112 -19.53 10.51 2.10
N TYR A 113 -20.73 10.91 2.53
CA TYR A 113 -20.89 11.75 3.71
C TYR A 113 -20.26 11.12 4.95
N TRP A 114 -20.43 9.81 5.13
CA TRP A 114 -19.80 9.09 6.23
C TRP A 114 -18.26 9.13 6.15
N PHE A 115 -17.67 8.94 4.96
CA PHE A 115 -16.21 9.08 4.77
C PHE A 115 -15.71 10.50 5.04
N LEU A 116 -16.44 11.52 4.58
CA LEU A 116 -16.09 12.92 4.80
C LEU A 116 -16.15 13.29 6.29
N ASN A 117 -17.20 12.83 6.99
CA ASN A 117 -17.30 13.00 8.45
C ASN A 117 -16.13 12.35 9.17
N TYR A 118 -15.77 11.12 8.81
CA TYR A 118 -14.61 10.45 9.38
C TYR A 118 -13.31 11.24 9.16
N LEU A 119 -13.05 11.74 7.94
CA LEU A 119 -11.87 12.55 7.64
C LEU A 119 -11.85 13.89 8.39
N GLN A 120 -13.02 14.48 8.62
CA GLN A 120 -13.17 15.72 9.37
C GLN A 120 -12.94 15.51 10.87
N GLU A 121 -13.56 14.48 11.46
CA GLU A 121 -13.37 14.11 12.87
C GLU A 121 -11.92 13.71 13.15
N SER A 122 -11.26 13.08 12.18
CA SER A 122 -9.83 12.77 12.23
C SER A 122 -8.93 14.00 12.03
N GLY A 123 -9.51 15.17 11.76
CA GLY A 123 -8.82 16.45 11.62
C GLY A 123 -8.04 16.62 10.32
N TYR A 124 -8.28 15.79 9.29
CA TYR A 124 -7.57 15.87 8.01
C TYR A 124 -8.19 16.88 7.04
N ILE A 125 -9.51 17.04 7.09
CA ILE A 125 -10.23 18.04 6.31
C ILE A 125 -10.90 19.06 7.23
N SER A 126 -11.02 20.29 6.75
CA SER A 126 -11.75 21.37 7.40
C SER A 126 -13.25 21.04 7.46
N PRO A 127 -14.01 21.68 8.38
CA PRO A 127 -15.45 21.54 8.43
C PRO A 127 -16.10 21.73 7.05
N HIS A 128 -16.85 20.72 6.59
CA HIS A 128 -17.55 20.77 5.32
C HIS A 128 -19.03 21.07 5.59
N ASN A 129 -19.57 22.13 4.97
CA ASN A 129 -20.98 22.48 5.09
C ASN A 129 -21.72 22.02 3.83
N ILE A 130 -22.56 21.00 3.99
CA ILE A 130 -23.43 20.45 2.93
C ILE A 130 -24.52 21.46 2.51
N ASN A 131 -24.86 22.41 3.41
CA ASN A 131 -26.02 23.28 3.26
C ASN A 131 -25.70 24.72 2.83
N ASN A 132 -24.43 25.10 2.64
CA ASN A 132 -24.03 26.49 2.35
C ASN A 132 -23.51 26.73 0.93
N THR A 133 -23.51 25.71 0.06
CA THR A 133 -23.11 25.92 -1.34
C THR A 133 -24.26 26.54 -2.13
N ILE A 134 -23.96 27.63 -2.84
CA ILE A 134 -24.89 28.35 -3.74
C ILE A 134 -25.41 27.43 -4.86
N ILE A 135 -24.69 26.33 -5.14
CA ILE A 135 -25.00 25.36 -6.19
C ILE A 135 -25.46 24.05 -5.51
N PRO A 136 -26.64 23.51 -5.88
CA PRO A 136 -27.11 22.21 -5.40
C PRO A 136 -26.11 21.09 -5.73
N ASN A 137 -26.05 20.06 -4.88
CA ASN A 137 -25.30 18.83 -5.15
C ASN A 137 -23.76 18.96 -5.14
N ARG A 138 -23.22 20.05 -4.60
CA ARG A 138 -21.78 20.26 -4.46
C ARG A 138 -21.37 20.35 -2.99
N ILE A 139 -20.14 19.94 -2.70
CA ILE A 139 -19.55 19.99 -1.37
C ILE A 139 -18.24 20.78 -1.45
N GLU A 140 -18.08 21.70 -0.51
CA GLU A 140 -16.82 22.41 -0.27
C GLU A 140 -15.92 21.60 0.64
N LEU A 141 -14.71 21.33 0.17
CA LEU A 141 -13.71 20.51 0.84
C LEU A 141 -12.41 21.31 0.94
N GLY A 142 -11.87 21.44 2.15
CA GLY A 142 -10.58 22.06 2.40
C GLY A 142 -9.71 21.12 3.22
N LEU A 143 -8.41 21.14 3.00
CA LEU A 143 -7.47 20.41 3.85
C LEU A 143 -7.04 21.24 5.05
N THR A 144 -6.87 20.57 6.19
CA THR A 144 -6.17 21.15 7.34
C THR A 144 -4.65 21.01 7.18
N TYR A 145 -3.90 21.66 8.06
CA TYR A 145 -2.46 21.41 8.18
C TYR A 145 -2.14 19.92 8.41
N SER A 146 -2.90 19.26 9.28
CA SER A 146 -2.74 17.82 9.57
C SER A 146 -3.03 16.97 8.34
N GLY A 147 -4.02 17.35 7.51
CA GLY A 147 -4.28 16.72 6.23
C GLY A 147 -3.11 16.84 5.27
N TYR A 148 -2.60 18.05 5.04
CA TYR A 148 -1.41 18.23 4.20
C TYR A 148 -0.21 17.45 4.71
N LYS A 149 0.08 17.52 6.01
CA LYS A 149 1.19 16.79 6.63
C LYS A 149 1.04 15.28 6.41
N TYR A 150 -0.13 14.71 6.68
CA TYR A 150 -0.40 13.30 6.48
C TYR A 150 -0.26 12.88 5.00
N TYR A 151 -0.77 13.69 4.08
CA TYR A 151 -0.62 13.45 2.64
C TYR A 151 0.84 13.49 2.18
N PHE A 152 1.64 14.46 2.66
CA PHE A 152 3.06 14.53 2.36
C PHE A 152 3.86 13.40 3.02
N GLU A 153 3.48 12.94 4.20
CA GLU A 153 4.08 11.77 4.85
C GLU A 153 3.81 10.48 4.06
N ILE A 154 2.61 10.32 3.50
CA ILE A 154 2.27 9.21 2.59
C ILE A 154 3.00 9.32 1.25
N GLN A 155 3.01 10.51 0.63
CA GLN A 155 3.62 10.74 -0.69
C GLN A 155 5.14 10.69 -0.67
N SER A 156 5.77 11.15 0.42
CA SER A 156 7.22 11.28 0.45
C SER A 156 7.94 9.96 0.64
N GLY A 157 7.28 8.90 1.11
CA GLY A 157 7.94 7.65 1.58
C GLY A 157 8.95 7.86 2.73
N LYS A 158 9.31 9.11 3.01
CA LYS A 158 10.23 9.61 4.01
C LYS A 158 9.47 9.77 5.31
N SER A 159 9.17 8.63 5.91
CA SER A 159 8.93 8.63 7.34
C SER A 159 10.10 9.36 8.04
N LYS A 160 9.77 10.35 8.89
CA LYS A 160 10.73 10.94 9.85
C LYS A 160 11.10 9.96 10.97
N SER A 161 10.50 8.77 10.98
CA SER A 161 10.85 7.76 11.97
C SER A 161 12.25 7.22 11.68
N ASN A 162 12.98 6.97 12.76
CA ASN A 162 14.26 6.29 12.69
C ASN A 162 14.10 4.77 12.85
N TYR A 163 12.89 4.20 12.70
CA TYR A 163 12.68 2.77 12.91
C TYR A 163 12.41 2.02 11.60
N GLY A 164 12.95 0.81 11.47
CA GLY A 164 12.55 -0.19 10.50
C GLY A 164 11.50 -1.13 11.06
N PHE A 165 10.68 -1.71 10.19
CA PHE A 165 9.70 -2.72 10.57
C PHE A 165 10.16 -4.10 10.10
N MET A 166 10.11 -5.13 10.93
CA MET A 166 10.40 -6.51 10.52
C MET A 166 9.13 -7.35 10.47
N ALA A 167 8.82 -7.81 9.26
CA ALA A 167 7.79 -8.75 8.91
C ALA A 167 8.34 -10.18 9.06
N MET A 168 7.88 -10.94 10.05
CA MET A 168 8.39 -12.28 10.34
C MET A 168 7.31 -13.18 10.95
N LYS A 169 7.56 -14.50 10.94
CA LYS A 169 6.71 -15.45 11.67
C LYS A 169 6.94 -15.26 13.18
N TYR A 170 5.86 -15.21 13.94
CA TYR A 170 5.92 -15.11 15.40
C TYR A 170 6.09 -16.48 16.06
N HIS A 171 6.63 -16.45 17.29
CA HIS A 171 6.85 -17.64 18.13
C HIS A 171 7.77 -18.68 17.48
N ASP A 172 8.79 -18.20 16.78
CA ASP A 172 9.84 -19.03 16.20
C ASP A 172 11.17 -18.69 16.88
N PRO A 173 11.72 -19.57 17.75
CA PRO A 173 12.89 -19.26 18.56
C PRO A 173 14.15 -18.88 17.76
N GLU A 174 14.31 -19.41 16.54
CA GLU A 174 15.47 -19.09 15.71
C GLU A 174 15.33 -17.69 15.10
N LEU A 175 14.14 -17.34 14.61
CA LEU A 175 13.87 -16.00 14.11
C LEU A 175 13.85 -14.96 15.23
N ASP A 176 13.28 -15.29 16.39
CA ASP A 176 13.28 -14.41 17.56
C ASP A 176 14.73 -14.10 17.98
N ARG A 177 15.62 -15.11 17.96
CA ARG A 177 17.05 -14.92 18.20
C ARG A 177 17.69 -14.01 17.14
N ILE A 178 17.46 -14.26 15.86
CA ILE A 178 17.98 -13.41 14.76
C ILE A 178 17.50 -11.96 14.92
N PHE A 179 16.24 -11.76 15.27
CA PHE A 179 15.65 -10.44 15.46
C PHE A 179 16.24 -9.71 16.68
N TYR A 180 16.12 -10.29 17.87
CA TYR A 180 16.45 -9.63 19.14
C TYR A 180 17.96 -9.53 19.39
N ASP A 181 18.74 -10.55 19.01
CA ASP A 181 20.16 -10.62 19.37
C ASP A 181 21.08 -10.05 18.27
N PHE A 182 20.59 -9.96 17.02
CA PHE A 182 21.43 -9.57 15.87
C PHE A 182 20.85 -8.41 15.07
N PHE A 183 19.67 -8.54 14.46
CA PHE A 183 19.16 -7.51 13.54
C PHE A 183 18.80 -6.20 14.26
N LYS A 184 18.13 -6.29 15.40
CA LYS A 184 17.75 -5.11 16.19
C LYS A 184 18.98 -4.37 16.76
N PRO A 185 19.95 -5.04 17.40
CA PRO A 185 21.23 -4.42 17.78
C PRO A 185 22.02 -3.87 16.58
N GLY A 186 22.01 -4.58 15.44
CA GLY A 186 22.68 -4.15 14.22
C GLY A 186 22.11 -2.84 13.67
N CYS A 187 20.78 -2.70 13.65
CA CYS A 187 20.12 -1.44 13.30
C CYS A 187 20.48 -0.32 14.29
N ALA A 188 20.53 -0.63 15.59
CA ALA A 188 20.85 0.34 16.64
C ALA A 188 22.26 0.94 16.48
N LYS A 189 23.23 0.18 15.96
CA LYS A 189 24.57 0.69 15.61
C LYS A 189 24.53 1.81 14.57
N LEU A 190 23.48 1.88 13.75
CA LEU A 190 23.26 2.93 12.74
C LEU A 190 22.34 4.06 13.25
N GLY A 191 22.00 4.07 14.54
CA GLY A 191 21.00 5.00 15.09
C GLY A 191 19.58 4.72 14.60
N LEU A 192 19.32 3.49 14.12
CA LEU A 192 18.01 3.03 13.68
C LEU A 192 17.41 2.08 14.72
N ASP A 193 16.11 2.20 14.99
CA ASP A 193 15.38 1.20 15.76
C ASP A 193 14.82 0.11 14.82
N LEU A 194 14.49 -1.06 15.35
CA LEU A 194 13.83 -2.13 14.60
C LEU A 194 12.70 -2.71 15.43
N LYS A 195 11.50 -2.73 14.84
CA LYS A 195 10.26 -3.12 15.52
C LYS A 195 9.55 -4.25 14.79
N THR A 196 8.89 -5.12 15.55
CA THR A 196 7.83 -6.01 15.05
C THR A 196 6.47 -5.55 15.57
N LEU A 197 5.39 -6.19 15.12
CA LEU A 197 4.04 -5.94 15.63
C LEU A 197 3.89 -6.20 17.14
N ILE A 198 4.74 -7.06 17.73
CA ILE A 198 4.68 -7.41 19.16
C ILE A 198 5.25 -6.29 20.04
N ASP A 199 6.20 -5.50 19.54
CA ASP A 199 6.94 -4.51 20.34
C ASP A 199 6.10 -3.29 20.80
N GLU A 200 4.85 -3.10 20.31
CA GLU A 200 3.98 -1.99 20.75
C GLU A 200 2.53 -2.41 21.07
N PRO A 201 2.26 -3.18 22.13
CA PRO A 201 0.88 -3.58 22.45
C PRO A 201 -0.05 -2.36 22.62
N ALA A 202 -0.99 -2.18 21.67
CA ALA A 202 -1.94 -1.07 21.62
C ALA A 202 -3.34 -1.56 21.24
N ALA A 203 -4.37 -0.82 21.67
CA ALA A 203 -5.77 -1.11 21.36
C ALA A 203 -6.09 -0.79 19.89
N GLY A 204 -6.67 -1.75 19.16
CA GLY A 204 -7.09 -1.58 17.75
C GLY A 204 -7.17 -2.92 17.01
N LEU A 205 -7.80 -2.92 15.82
CA LEU A 205 -7.73 -4.08 14.91
C LEU A 205 -6.29 -4.25 14.44
N ILE A 206 -5.76 -5.46 14.63
CA ILE A 206 -4.36 -5.82 14.38
C ILE A 206 -3.88 -5.37 12.98
N ASP A 207 -4.75 -5.54 11.98
CA ASP A 207 -4.45 -5.27 10.56
C ASP A 207 -4.24 -3.78 10.25
N ASN A 208 -4.98 -2.88 10.91
CA ASN A 208 -4.83 -1.43 10.69
C ASN A 208 -3.56 -0.89 11.32
N ARG A 209 -3.20 -1.43 12.50
CA ARG A 209 -1.95 -1.06 13.17
C ARG A 209 -0.74 -1.52 12.37
N LEU A 210 -0.78 -2.74 11.84
CA LEU A 210 0.26 -3.27 10.97
C LEU A 210 0.52 -2.34 9.77
N ARG A 211 -0.54 -1.93 9.06
CA ARG A 211 -0.43 -0.99 7.92
C ARG A 211 0.19 0.34 8.32
N VAL A 212 -0.23 0.91 9.45
CA VAL A 212 0.33 2.18 9.96
C VAL A 212 1.81 2.02 10.32
N MET A 213 2.20 0.93 10.99
CA MET A 213 3.60 0.67 11.33
C MET A 213 4.47 0.52 10.09
N ILE A 214 3.98 -0.16 9.06
CA ILE A 214 4.70 -0.25 7.78
C ILE A 214 4.79 1.12 7.12
N LEU A 215 3.69 1.88 7.01
CA LEU A 215 3.68 3.22 6.42
C LEU A 215 4.59 4.22 7.16
N GLN A 216 4.75 4.05 8.47
CA GLN A 216 5.61 4.89 9.31
C GLN A 216 7.04 4.35 9.45
N SER A 217 7.38 3.17 8.95
CA SER A 217 8.76 2.69 9.00
C SER A 217 9.62 3.41 7.95
N LYS A 218 10.93 3.47 8.21
CA LYS A 218 11.91 4.00 7.25
C LYS A 218 12.29 2.97 6.19
N PHE A 219 12.23 1.68 6.55
CA PHE A 219 12.40 0.50 5.70
C PHE A 219 11.62 -0.68 6.29
N LEU A 220 11.48 -1.73 5.51
CA LEU A 220 10.94 -3.00 5.97
C LEU A 220 11.96 -4.13 5.78
N ILE A 221 12.09 -5.02 6.76
CA ILE A 221 12.78 -6.31 6.62
C ILE A 221 11.70 -7.39 6.50
N ALA A 222 11.71 -8.21 5.47
CA ALA A 222 10.76 -9.31 5.30
C ALA A 222 11.47 -10.67 5.37
N ASP A 223 11.18 -11.44 6.41
CA ASP A 223 11.73 -12.78 6.54
C ASP A 223 10.86 -13.84 5.83
N LEU A 224 11.47 -14.56 4.90
CA LEU A 224 10.81 -15.50 4.00
C LEU A 224 10.99 -16.97 4.42
N THR A 225 11.68 -17.24 5.53
CA THR A 225 12.11 -18.58 5.98
C THR A 225 10.98 -19.61 6.00
N HIS A 226 9.79 -19.21 6.47
CA HIS A 226 8.65 -20.11 6.62
C HIS A 226 7.61 -19.98 5.51
N LYS A 227 7.93 -19.28 4.42
CA LYS A 227 6.97 -18.94 3.37
C LYS A 227 5.70 -18.27 3.93
N ASN A 228 5.86 -17.45 4.97
CA ASN A 228 4.74 -16.84 5.71
C ASN A 228 3.96 -15.88 4.80
N PRO A 229 2.69 -16.18 4.45
CA PRO A 229 1.90 -15.32 3.56
C PRO A 229 1.77 -13.87 4.06
N GLY A 230 1.76 -13.67 5.38
CA GLY A 230 1.75 -12.34 5.99
C GLY A 230 3.00 -11.54 5.65
N ALA A 231 4.19 -12.14 5.76
CA ALA A 231 5.45 -11.47 5.46
C ALA A 231 5.58 -11.05 3.99
N TYR A 232 5.09 -11.88 3.05
CA TYR A 232 5.02 -11.50 1.63
C TYR A 232 4.05 -10.35 1.38
N TRP A 233 2.87 -10.37 2.01
CA TRP A 233 1.89 -9.30 1.88
C TRP A 233 2.43 -7.96 2.42
N GLU A 234 3.09 -8.00 3.59
CA GLU A 234 3.69 -6.82 4.22
C GLU A 234 4.84 -6.24 3.37
N ALA A 235 5.67 -7.11 2.77
CA ALA A 235 6.71 -6.72 1.82
C ALA A 235 6.11 -5.99 0.61
N GLY A 236 5.14 -6.60 -0.08
CA GLY A 236 4.49 -5.98 -1.23
C GLY A 236 3.77 -4.67 -0.90
N PHE A 237 3.17 -4.58 0.29
CA PHE A 237 2.55 -3.33 0.76
C PHE A 237 3.59 -2.21 0.98
N ALA A 238 4.77 -2.54 1.54
CA ALA A 238 5.86 -1.59 1.72
C ALA A 238 6.46 -1.15 0.37
N GLU A 239 6.73 -2.09 -0.55
CA GLU A 239 7.23 -1.79 -1.90
C GLU A 239 6.25 -0.91 -2.68
N GLY A 240 4.96 -1.27 -2.68
CA GLY A 240 3.90 -0.48 -3.30
C GLY A 240 3.74 0.93 -2.71
N SER A 241 4.24 1.14 -1.49
CA SER A 241 4.30 2.44 -0.81
C SER A 241 5.64 3.16 -1.00
N GLY A 242 6.53 2.66 -1.86
CA GLY A 242 7.83 3.26 -2.17
C GLY A 242 8.87 3.13 -1.06
N LYS A 243 8.71 2.17 -0.13
CA LYS A 243 9.67 1.94 0.95
C LYS A 243 10.74 0.94 0.55
N PRO A 244 12.01 1.15 0.94
CA PRO A 244 13.03 0.12 0.79
C PRO A 244 12.63 -1.14 1.55
N VAL A 245 12.63 -2.28 0.85
CA VAL A 245 12.40 -3.60 1.42
C VAL A 245 13.68 -4.42 1.33
N ILE A 246 14.06 -5.04 2.45
CA ILE A 246 15.22 -5.90 2.58
C ILE A 246 14.69 -7.30 2.91
N TYR A 247 14.97 -8.28 2.07
CA TYR A 247 14.53 -9.64 2.33
C TYR A 247 15.55 -10.37 3.21
N SER A 248 15.07 -11.26 4.09
CA SER A 248 15.91 -12.21 4.82
C SER A 248 15.37 -13.62 4.70
N CYS A 249 16.25 -14.62 4.78
CA CYS A 249 15.85 -16.01 4.76
C CYS A 249 16.92 -16.91 5.39
N ARG A 250 16.52 -18.00 6.06
CA ARG A 250 17.46 -19.01 6.52
C ARG A 250 18.12 -19.69 5.32
N ALA A 251 19.45 -19.75 5.33
CA ALA A 251 20.25 -20.13 4.17
C ALA A 251 19.95 -21.55 3.63
N ASP A 252 19.64 -22.50 4.49
CA ASP A 252 19.29 -23.88 4.13
C ASP A 252 17.85 -24.03 3.59
N LEU A 253 16.97 -23.07 3.90
CA LEU A 253 15.60 -23.00 3.43
C LEU A 253 15.44 -22.07 2.21
N PHE A 254 16.52 -21.40 1.82
CA PHE A 254 16.59 -20.62 0.60
C PHE A 254 16.79 -21.57 -0.60
N HIS A 255 15.69 -22.06 -1.15
CA HIS A 255 15.69 -22.81 -2.40
C HIS A 255 15.50 -21.83 -3.58
N GLU A 256 16.12 -22.12 -4.74
CA GLU A 256 16.09 -21.31 -5.99
C GLU A 256 14.68 -21.02 -6.57
N ALA A 257 13.61 -21.46 -5.90
CA ALA A 257 12.23 -21.42 -6.36
C ALA A 257 11.34 -20.42 -5.59
N HIS A 258 11.80 -19.18 -5.43
CA HIS A 258 10.91 -18.04 -5.19
C HIS A 258 11.06 -17.06 -6.36
N PHE A 259 10.27 -17.35 -7.41
CA PHE A 259 10.28 -16.75 -8.74
C PHE A 259 10.27 -15.20 -8.73
N ASP A 260 9.71 -14.58 -7.69
CA ASP A 260 9.55 -13.11 -7.58
C ASP A 260 10.61 -12.38 -6.75
N THR A 261 11.50 -13.07 -6.01
CA THR A 261 12.53 -12.41 -5.16
C THR A 261 13.96 -12.69 -5.59
N ASN A 262 14.21 -13.54 -6.59
CA ASN A 262 15.56 -13.86 -7.07
C ASN A 262 16.34 -12.66 -7.62
N HIS A 263 15.66 -11.55 -7.93
CA HIS A 263 16.28 -10.30 -8.40
C HIS A 263 16.50 -9.29 -7.27
N HIS A 264 15.93 -9.55 -6.09
CA HIS A 264 16.05 -8.71 -4.91
C HIS A 264 17.12 -9.27 -3.97
N HIS A 265 18.00 -8.39 -3.50
CA HIS A 265 19.05 -8.75 -2.56
C HIS A 265 18.42 -9.33 -1.28
N THR A 266 18.71 -10.61 -1.02
CA THR A 266 18.21 -11.33 0.17
C THR A 266 19.38 -11.62 1.11
N ILE A 267 19.23 -11.20 2.36
CA ILE A 267 20.19 -11.48 3.42
C ILE A 267 19.96 -12.90 3.92
N LEU A 268 20.86 -13.80 3.55
CA LEU A 268 20.86 -15.17 4.04
C LEU A 268 21.46 -15.24 5.44
N TRP A 269 20.73 -15.84 6.38
CA TRP A 269 21.18 -16.07 7.75
C TRP A 269 21.33 -17.56 8.06
N ASN A 270 22.29 -17.89 8.92
CA ASN A 270 22.55 -19.25 9.37
C ASN A 270 22.57 -19.27 10.91
N PRO A 271 21.83 -20.16 11.58
CA PRO A 271 21.84 -20.28 13.04
C PRO A 271 23.24 -20.43 13.67
N SER A 272 24.18 -21.03 12.93
CA SER A 272 25.57 -21.23 13.34
C SER A 272 26.48 -20.03 13.09
N GLN A 273 26.08 -19.08 12.26
CA GLN A 273 26.86 -17.87 11.90
C GLN A 273 25.97 -16.62 11.76
N PRO A 274 25.18 -16.25 12.78
CA PRO A 274 24.21 -15.15 12.71
C PRO A 274 24.87 -13.76 12.53
N GLU A 275 26.11 -13.58 12.98
CA GLU A 275 26.88 -12.33 12.87
C GLU A 275 27.14 -11.92 11.42
N GLU A 276 27.23 -12.91 10.51
CA GLU A 276 27.41 -12.62 9.09
C GLU A 276 26.18 -11.94 8.48
N ALA A 277 24.98 -12.35 8.90
CA ALA A 277 23.74 -11.75 8.45
C ALA A 277 23.57 -10.34 9.04
N GLU A 278 23.93 -10.14 10.30
CA GLU A 278 23.94 -8.82 10.93
C GLU A 278 24.82 -7.83 10.14
N ARG A 279 26.07 -8.23 9.83
CA ARG A 279 26.99 -7.39 9.07
C ARG A 279 26.44 -7.03 7.69
N LYS A 280 25.90 -8.01 6.97
CA LYS A 280 25.26 -7.77 5.66
C LYS A 280 24.07 -6.81 5.76
N LEU A 281 23.26 -6.91 6.81
CA LEU A 281 22.17 -5.98 7.07
C LEU A 281 22.67 -4.56 7.29
N ILE A 282 23.68 -4.39 8.15
CA ILE A 282 24.30 -3.09 8.43
C ILE A 282 24.84 -2.46 7.14
N ASP A 283 25.59 -3.22 6.34
CA ASP A 283 26.15 -2.74 5.09
C ASP A 283 25.05 -2.35 4.08
N THR A 284 23.99 -3.15 3.98
CA THR A 284 22.83 -2.86 3.14
C THR A 284 22.15 -1.57 3.55
N LEU A 285 21.92 -1.37 4.85
CA LEU A 285 21.28 -0.16 5.39
C LEU A 285 22.16 1.08 5.22
N ARG A 286 23.48 0.96 5.40
CA ARG A 286 24.44 2.05 5.14
C ARG A 286 24.37 2.53 3.70
N ILE A 287 24.38 1.61 2.75
CA ILE A 287 24.27 1.93 1.31
C ILE A 287 22.91 2.56 1.01
N THR A 288 21.83 1.93 1.48
CA THR A 288 20.45 2.36 1.21
C THR A 288 20.18 3.77 1.71
N PHE A 289 20.73 4.13 2.88
CA PHE A 289 20.48 5.41 3.51
C PHE A 289 21.65 6.39 3.48
N SER A 290 22.75 6.03 2.79
CA SER A 290 23.97 6.84 2.72
C SER A 290 24.49 7.26 4.10
N ILE A 291 24.48 6.32 5.05
CA ILE A 291 24.97 6.52 6.41
C ILE A 291 26.47 6.19 6.40
N PHE A 292 27.29 7.24 6.34
CA PHE A 292 28.74 7.16 6.41
C PHE A 292 29.21 7.78 7.74
N GLU A 293 30.17 7.13 8.41
CA GLU A 293 30.81 7.61 9.65
C GLU A 293 31.68 8.85 9.40
#